data_AF-W4GXG1-F1
#
_entry.id   AF-W4GXG1-F1
#
_cell.length_a   1.000
_cell.length_b   1.000
_cell.length_c   1.000
_cell.angle_alpha   90.00
_cell.angle_beta   90.00
_cell.angle_gamma   90.00
#
_symmetry.space_group_name_H-M   'P 1'
#
loop_
_entity.id
_entity.type
_entity.pdbx_description
1 polymer ?
#
loop_
_entity_poly.entity_id
_entity_poly.type
_entity_poly.pdbx_seq_one_letter_code
_entity_poly.pdbx_strand_id
1 'polypeptide(L)'
;MDPINLPYVVVHKNLRPPLCAHIPTVLHDLMKACWHPDPSQRPSFHEIRGLLDAARKQVILSLSIDTTVSYDEAVALFNRKSSNGMRVGFGLKSGLL
;
A
#
# COMPACT_ATOMS: atom_id res chain seq x y z
N MET A 1 -18.78 -18.82 -5.16
CA MET A 1 -19.13 -18.80 -3.73
C MET A 1 -20.62 -18.64 -3.64
N ASP A 2 -21.30 -19.55 -2.96
CA ASP A 2 -22.72 -19.42 -2.66
C ASP A 2 -22.89 -18.40 -1.53
N PRO A 3 -23.65 -17.29 -1.72
CA PRO A 3 -23.86 -16.26 -0.68
C PRO A 3 -24.40 -16.82 0.64
N ILE A 4 -25.18 -17.90 0.59
CA ILE A 4 -25.76 -18.53 1.78
C ILE A 4 -24.67 -19.11 2.69
N ASN A 5 -23.57 -19.59 2.11
CA ASN A 5 -22.45 -20.20 2.82
C ASN A 5 -21.39 -19.18 3.29
N LEU A 6 -21.51 -17.91 2.89
CA LEU A 6 -20.50 -16.88 3.18
C LEU A 6 -20.25 -16.66 4.69
N PRO A 7 -21.27 -16.57 5.57
CA PRO A 7 -21.05 -16.40 7.00
C PRO A 7 -20.27 -17.57 7.61
N TYR A 8 -20.60 -18.80 7.20
CA TYR A 8 -19.93 -20.00 7.69
C TYR A 8 -18.44 -20.01 7.36
N VAL A 9 -18.07 -19.70 6.12
CA VAL A 9 -16.65 -19.71 5.72
C VAL A 9 -15.86 -18.55 6.31
N VAL A 10 -16.48 -17.38 6.52
CA VAL A 10 -15.82 -16.24 7.18
C VAL A 10 -15.53 -16.54 8.66
N VAL A 11 -16.51 -17.11 9.37
CA VAL A 11 -16.41 -17.38 10.82
C VAL A 11 -15.60 -18.64 11.10
N HIS A 12 -15.91 -19.76 10.45
CA HIS A 12 -15.35 -21.08 10.78
C HIS A 12 -14.16 -21.49 9.91
N LYS A 13 -14.00 -20.94 8.71
CA LYS A 13 -12.84 -21.20 7.83
C LYS A 13 -11.87 -20.01 7.77
N ASN A 14 -12.14 -18.98 8.57
CA ASN A 14 -11.36 -17.74 8.60
C ASN A 14 -11.12 -17.14 7.20
N LEU A 15 -12.10 -17.28 6.29
CA LEU A 15 -11.99 -16.75 4.94
C LEU A 15 -11.86 -15.23 4.99
N ARG A 16 -10.87 -14.70 4.28
CA ARG A 16 -10.61 -13.26 4.13
C ARG A 16 -10.27 -12.94 2.67
N PRO A 17 -10.55 -11.72 2.19
CA PRO A 17 -10.12 -11.29 0.87
C PRO A 17 -8.61 -11.50 0.64
N PRO A 18 -8.18 -11.86 -0.57
CA PRO A 18 -6.77 -11.91 -0.90
C PRO A 18 -6.12 -10.54 -0.77
N LEU A 19 -4.86 -10.52 -0.34
CA LEU A 19 -4.06 -9.31 -0.24
C LEU A 19 -3.41 -9.02 -1.60
N CYS A 20 -3.75 -7.88 -2.19
CA CYS A 20 -3.27 -7.50 -3.52
C CYS A 20 -1.86 -6.88 -3.45
N ALA A 21 -0.97 -7.32 -4.33
CA ALA A 21 0.45 -6.89 -4.33
C ALA A 21 0.68 -5.38 -4.55
N HIS A 22 -0.28 -4.67 -5.17
CA HIS A 22 -0.20 -3.22 -5.37
C HIS A 22 -0.47 -2.40 -4.10
N ILE A 23 -0.88 -3.06 -3.01
CA ILE A 23 -1.16 -2.41 -1.73
C ILE A 23 0.10 -2.46 -0.85
N PRO A 24 0.48 -1.35 -0.20
CA PRO A 24 1.61 -1.34 0.73
C PRO A 24 1.46 -2.35 1.87
N THR A 25 2.55 -3.02 2.24
CA THR A 25 2.61 -3.99 3.35
C THR A 25 2.06 -3.43 4.67
N VAL A 26 2.33 -2.16 4.98
CA VAL A 26 1.81 -1.52 6.20
C VAL A 26 0.27 -1.48 6.26
N LEU A 27 -0.41 -1.40 5.11
CA LEU A 27 -1.86 -1.47 5.04
C LEU A 27 -2.37 -2.91 5.09
N HIS A 28 -1.61 -3.87 4.57
CA HIS A 28 -1.90 -5.29 4.78
C HIS A 28 -1.90 -5.66 6.26
N ASP A 29 -0.93 -5.15 7.02
CA ASP A 29 -0.85 -5.42 8.45
C ASP A 29 -2.02 -4.79 9.21
N LEU A 30 -2.44 -3.58 8.82
CA LEU A 30 -3.66 -2.95 9.35
C LEU A 30 -4.92 -3.76 9.03
N MET A 31 -5.08 -4.19 7.77
CA MET A 31 -6.19 -5.08 7.38
C MET A 31 -6.18 -6.36 8.21
N LYS A 32 -4.98 -6.92 8.46
CA LYS A 32 -4.79 -8.10 9.29
C LYS A 32 -5.21 -7.94 10.74
N ALA A 33 -4.89 -6.80 11.33
CA ALA A 33 -5.34 -6.45 12.67
C ALA A 33 -6.87 -6.30 12.72
N CYS A 34 -7.46 -5.57 11.76
CA CYS A 34 -8.90 -5.30 11.74
C CYS A 34 -9.76 -6.58 11.58
N TRP A 35 -9.28 -7.57 10.84
CA TRP A 35 -10.05 -8.79 10.54
C TRP A 35 -9.65 -10.00 11.41
N HIS A 36 -8.96 -9.76 12.54
CA HIS A 36 -8.47 -10.81 13.43
C HIS A 36 -9.59 -11.79 13.83
N PRO A 37 -9.32 -13.13 13.85
CA PRO A 37 -10.34 -14.14 14.16
C PRO A 37 -10.96 -13.93 15.55
N ASP A 38 -10.12 -13.67 16.56
CA ASP A 38 -10.57 -13.24 17.88
C ASP A 38 -11.00 -11.75 17.86
N PRO A 39 -12.27 -11.42 18.14
CA PRO A 39 -12.76 -10.05 18.18
C PRO A 39 -12.08 -9.17 19.22
N SER A 40 -11.60 -9.74 20.33
CA SER A 40 -10.94 -9.00 21.41
C SER A 40 -9.56 -8.44 21.02
N GLN A 41 -8.96 -9.01 19.97
CA GLN A 41 -7.66 -8.61 19.43
C GLN A 41 -7.76 -7.57 18.31
N ARG A 42 -8.99 -7.19 17.92
CA ARG A 42 -9.18 -6.18 16.87
C ARG A 42 -8.92 -4.80 17.46
N PRO A 43 -8.22 -3.91 16.73
CA PRO A 43 -7.93 -2.58 17.22
C PRO A 43 -9.22 -1.76 17.32
N SER A 44 -9.29 -0.94 18.35
CA SER A 44 -10.27 0.14 18.47
C SER A 44 -10.07 1.19 17.36
N PHE A 45 -11.08 2.00 17.08
CA PHE A 45 -10.95 3.10 16.13
C PHE A 45 -9.84 4.11 16.53
N HIS A 46 -9.58 4.27 17.82
CA HIS A 46 -8.48 5.13 18.29
C HIS A 46 -7.12 4.56 17.87
N GLU A 47 -6.92 3.26 18.05
CA GLU A 47 -5.70 2.57 17.61
C GLU A 47 -5.58 2.56 16.08
N ILE A 48 -6.68 2.31 15.36
CA ILE A 48 -6.72 2.38 13.89
C ILE A 48 -6.24 3.74 13.39
N ARG A 49 -6.68 4.83 14.02
CA ARG A 49 -6.20 6.18 13.67
C ARG A 49 -4.69 6.31 13.84
N GLY A 50 -4.14 5.83 14.96
CA GLY A 50 -2.69 5.83 15.20
C GLY A 50 -1.92 5.00 14.16
N LEU A 51 -2.44 3.82 13.80
CA LEU A 51 -1.86 2.95 12.78
C LEU A 51 -1.90 3.61 11.39
N LEU A 52 -3.00 4.28 11.04
CA LEU A 52 -3.12 5.04 9.78
C LEU A 52 -2.13 6.23 9.74
N ASP A 53 -1.97 6.95 10.84
CA ASP A 53 -0.99 8.04 10.94
C ASP A 53 0.46 7.54 10.79
N ALA A 54 0.76 6.36 11.33
CA ALA A 54 2.05 5.70 11.12
C ALA A 54 2.22 5.22 9.67
N ALA A 55 1.20 4.59 9.08
CA ALA A 55 1.20 4.12 7.70
C ALA A 55 1.41 5.27 6.70
N ARG A 56 0.80 6.44 6.96
CA ARG A 56 0.96 7.64 6.14
C ARG A 56 2.42 8.07 5.96
N LYS A 57 3.31 7.78 6.91
CA LYS A 57 4.74 8.12 6.82
C LYS A 57 5.53 7.16 5.93
N GLN A 58 4.98 5.98 5.64
CA GLN A 58 5.63 4.92 4.88
C GLN A 58 5.11 4.83 3.43
N VAL A 59 3.97 5.47 3.14
CA VAL A 59 3.30 5.40 1.85
C VAL A 59 3.50 6.69 1.05
N ILE A 60 3.95 6.57 -0.19
CA ILE A 60 4.00 7.66 -1.17
C ILE A 60 2.57 8.01 -1.62
N LEU A 61 1.95 9.02 -1.01
CA LEU A 61 0.58 9.44 -1.32
C LEU A 61 0.41 10.01 -2.75
N SER A 62 1.48 10.48 -3.37
CA SER A 62 1.48 10.98 -4.76
C SER A 62 1.61 9.87 -5.81
N LEU A 63 1.73 8.60 -5.39
CA LEU A 63 1.84 7.47 -6.30
C LEU A 63 0.45 7.14 -6.86
N SER A 64 0.33 7.08 -8.19
CA SER A 64 -0.87 6.57 -8.84
C SER A 64 -1.06 5.08 -8.53
N ILE A 65 -2.28 4.65 -8.22
CA ILE A 65 -2.59 3.25 -8.00
C ILE A 65 -2.58 2.52 -9.35
N ASP A 66 -1.68 1.54 -9.48
CA ASP A 66 -1.62 0.62 -10.61
C ASP A 66 -1.80 -0.81 -10.09
N THR A 67 -2.91 -1.44 -10.44
CA THR A 67 -3.25 -2.77 -9.94
C THR A 67 -2.47 -3.90 -10.64
N THR A 68 -1.71 -3.58 -11.68
CA THR A 68 -0.97 -4.56 -12.50
C THR A 68 0.44 -4.82 -12.00
N VAL A 69 0.97 -3.96 -11.13
CA VAL A 69 2.32 -4.06 -10.55
C VAL A 69 2.26 -4.13 -9.03
N SER A 70 3.36 -4.55 -8.40
CA SER A 70 3.47 -4.49 -6.94
C SER A 70 3.69 -3.05 -6.44
N TYR A 71 3.39 -2.79 -5.17
CA TYR A 71 3.66 -1.49 -4.55
C TYR A 71 5.15 -1.14 -4.62
N ASP A 72 6.02 -2.10 -4.32
CA ASP A 72 7.47 -1.91 -4.34
C ASP A 72 8.00 -1.59 -5.75
N GLU A 73 7.44 -2.23 -6.76
CA GLU A 73 7.75 -1.94 -8.17
C GLU A 73 7.28 -0.53 -8.57
N ALA A 74 6.06 -0.16 -8.19
CA ALA A 74 5.53 1.17 -8.45
C ALA A 74 6.37 2.28 -7.77
N VAL A 75 6.82 2.05 -6.54
CA VAL A 75 7.76 2.93 -5.82
C VAL A 75 9.09 3.04 -6.56
N ALA A 76 9.67 1.92 -7.00
CA ALA A 76 10.93 1.92 -7.75
C ALA A 76 10.82 2.73 -9.06
N LEU A 77 9.71 2.59 -9.79
CA LEU A 77 9.45 3.35 -11.02
C LEU A 77 9.25 4.84 -10.75
N PHE A 78 8.52 5.20 -9.68
CA PHE A 78 8.32 6.58 -9.28
C PHE A 78 9.64 7.28 -8.94
N ASN A 79 10.50 6.61 -8.17
CA ASN A 79 11.82 7.13 -7.80
C ASN A 79 12.72 7.35 -9.03
N ARG A 80 12.68 6.46 -10.02
CA ARG A 80 13.39 6.62 -11.30
C ARG A 80 12.90 7.83 -12.11
N LYS A 81 11.60 8.07 -12.15
CA LYS A 81 11.02 9.23 -12.84
C LYS A 81 11.44 10.54 -12.16
N SER A 82 11.40 10.57 -10.83
CA SER A 82 11.85 11.73 -10.04
C SER A 82 13.35 12.03 -10.27
N SER A 83 14.21 11.00 -10.32
CA SER A 83 15.64 11.18 -10.59
C SER A 83 15.93 11.65 -12.02
N ASN A 84 15.16 11.18 -13.01
CA ASN A 84 15.36 11.57 -14.41
C ASN A 84 14.81 12.97 -14.73
N GLY A 85 13.77 13.43 -14.01
CA GLY A 85 13.26 14.80 -14.12
C GLY A 85 14.25 15.88 -13.66
N MET A 86 15.27 15.50 -12.88
CA MET A 86 16.28 16.42 -12.33
C MET A 86 17.56 16.52 -13.18
N ARG A 87 17.69 15.75 -14.28
CA ARG A 87 18.88 15.76 -15.17
C ARG A 87 18.77 16.70 -16.38
N VAL A 88 17.77 17.58 -16.44
CA VAL A 88 17.62 18.55 -17.54
C VAL A 88 17.84 19.97 -17.00
N GLY A 89 19.02 20.56 -17.26
CA GLY A 89 19.18 22.01 -17.21
C GLY A 89 20.43 22.61 -16.55
N PHE A 90 21.65 22.21 -16.94
CA PHE A 90 22.75 23.18 -17.06
C PHE A 90 23.53 22.87 -18.34
N GLY A 91 22.97 23.31 -19.46
CA GLY A 91 23.71 23.41 -20.71
C GLY A 91 24.72 24.55 -20.59
N LEU A 92 25.93 24.25 -20.13
CA LEU A 92 27.10 25.08 -20.43
C LEU A 92 27.86 24.40 -21.56
N LYS A 93 27.39 24.62 -22.79
CA LYS A 93 28.27 24.50 -23.95
C LYS A 93 29.07 25.80 -23.99
N SER A 94 30.15 25.85 -23.21
CA SER A 94 31.21 26.83 -23.44
C SER A 94 31.96 26.38 -24.69
N GLY A 95 31.38 26.67 -25.85
CA GLY A 95 32.09 26.62 -27.12
C GLY A 95 33.11 27.76 -27.14
N LEU A 96 34.32 27.41 -27.60
CA LEU A 96 35.31 28.27 -28.24
C LEU A 96 34.78 29.66 -28.64
N LEU A 97 35.45 30.70 -28.15
CA LEU A 97 36.02 31.82 -28.92
C LEU A 97 37.18 32.41 -28.12
#